data_AF-A0A4P6I5E5-F1
#
_entry.id   AF-A0A4P6I5E5-F1
#
_cell.length_a   1.000
_cell.length_b   1.000
_cell.length_c   1.000
_cell.angle_alpha   90.00
_cell.angle_beta   90.00
_cell.angle_gamma   90.00
#
_symmetry.space_group_name_H-M   'P 1'
#
loop_
_entity.id
_entity.type
_entity.pdbx_description
1 polymer ?
#
loop_
_entity_poly.entity_id
_entity_poly.type
_entity_poly.pdbx_seq_one_letter_code
_entity_poly.pdbx_strand_id
1 'polypeptide(L)'
;MAVRTSFWAAVLLMLLAGCAGQGGGLGGDKPPVMTVTDYFEYCSALPGPNACLSDPICNRFKQELSQPPTALSACLTMCRKTGDDLYVANLTNGCAGILDRAIDLCDQFCRRRDRS
;
A
#
# COMPACT_ATOMS: atom_id res chain seq x y z
N MET A 1 48.41 38.77 16.53
CA MET A 1 47.52 38.55 15.38
C MET A 1 46.84 37.20 15.56
N ALA A 2 45.51 37.18 15.57
CA ALA A 2 44.67 36.13 16.11
C ALA A 2 44.42 34.99 15.09
N VAL A 3 44.65 33.74 15.51
CA VAL A 3 44.18 32.55 14.81
C VAL A 3 42.71 32.35 15.19
N ARG A 4 41.82 32.71 14.27
CA ARG A 4 40.37 32.59 14.43
C ARG A 4 39.97 31.12 14.36
N THR A 5 39.62 30.58 15.52
CA THR A 5 38.82 29.36 15.69
C THR A 5 37.47 29.53 14.96
N SER A 6 37.23 28.76 13.90
CA SER A 6 35.94 28.72 13.22
C SER A 6 35.28 27.38 13.42
N PHE A 7 34.57 27.34 14.55
CA PHE A 7 33.34 26.63 14.96
C PHE A 7 32.35 26.17 13.85
N TRP A 8 32.81 25.61 12.73
CA TRP A 8 31.97 25.25 11.58
C TRP A 8 31.95 23.75 11.24
N ALA A 9 32.52 22.88 12.09
CA ALA A 9 32.52 21.42 11.85
C ALA A 9 31.37 20.68 12.55
N ALA A 10 30.72 21.27 13.56
CA ALA A 10 29.75 20.56 14.40
C ALA A 10 28.30 20.60 13.88
N VAL A 11 27.96 21.53 12.98
CA VAL A 11 26.56 21.71 12.52
C VAL A 11 26.20 20.74 11.39
N LEU A 12 27.17 20.22 10.64
CA LEU A 12 26.89 19.36 9.47
C LEU A 12 26.53 17.90 9.82
N LEU A 13 26.79 17.44 11.04
CA LEU A 13 26.49 16.07 11.48
C LEU A 13 25.09 15.88 12.10
N MET A 14 24.35 16.96 12.39
CA MET A 14 22.99 16.87 12.95
C MET A 14 21.86 16.82 11.91
N LEU A 15 22.17 16.95 10.61
CA LEU A 15 21.16 16.98 9.53
C LEU A 15 20.88 15.63 8.85
N LEU A 16 21.60 14.57 9.22
CA LEU A 16 21.37 13.20 8.72
C LEU A 16 20.42 12.36 9.61
N ALA A 17 19.87 12.93 10.68
CA ALA A 17 18.89 12.27 11.56
C ALA A 17 17.42 12.66 11.23
N GLY A 18 17.17 13.11 10.00
CA GLY A 18 15.91 13.74 9.59
C GLY A 18 15.07 12.95 8.58
N CYS A 19 14.99 11.63 8.70
CA CYS A 19 13.84 10.81 8.24
C CYS A 19 13.84 9.44 8.96
N ALA A 20 14.26 9.41 10.22
CA ALA A 20 14.03 8.31 11.15
C ALA A 20 13.00 8.78 12.20
N GLY A 21 11.86 9.28 11.72
CA GLY A 21 10.65 9.51 12.51
C GLY A 21 9.51 8.95 11.66
N GLN A 22 8.69 8.02 12.12
CA GLN A 22 8.18 7.90 13.47
C GLN A 22 7.96 6.41 13.77
N GLY A 23 8.79 5.87 14.67
CA GLY A 23 8.41 4.70 15.46
C GLY A 23 7.28 5.10 16.41
N GLY A 24 6.09 5.33 15.86
CA GLY A 24 4.85 5.47 16.61
C GLY A 24 4.32 4.09 16.94
N GLY A 25 5.00 3.40 17.86
CA GLY A 25 4.44 2.24 18.54
C GLY A 25 3.31 2.71 19.47
N LEU A 26 2.15 2.99 18.88
CA LEU A 26 0.90 3.26 19.59
C LEU A 26 0.03 2.00 19.46
N GLY A 27 -0.03 1.23 20.54
CA GLY A 27 -1.02 0.16 20.73
C GLY A 27 -0.65 -1.17 20.07
N GLY A 28 -0.45 -2.19 20.89
CA GLY A 28 -0.39 -3.60 20.48
C GLY A 28 -1.74 -4.14 19.99
N ASP A 29 -2.58 -3.30 19.40
CA ASP A 29 -3.84 -3.69 18.81
C ASP A 29 -3.60 -4.04 17.35
N LYS A 30 -3.84 -5.31 17.05
CA LYS A 30 -3.83 -5.85 15.70
C LYS A 30 -4.75 -4.99 14.82
N PRO A 31 -4.32 -4.55 13.62
CA PRO A 31 -5.18 -3.79 12.74
C PRO A 31 -6.47 -4.58 12.44
N PRO A 32 -7.63 -3.90 12.37
CA PRO A 32 -8.92 -4.55 12.25
C PRO A 32 -9.00 -5.36 10.96
N VAL A 33 -9.90 -6.35 10.99
CA VAL A 33 -10.26 -7.15 9.81
C VAL A 33 -10.74 -6.19 8.73
N MET A 34 -10.19 -6.32 7.53
CA MET A 34 -10.65 -5.58 6.37
C MET A 34 -11.83 -6.34 5.76
N THR A 35 -12.98 -5.69 5.63
CA THR A 35 -14.12 -6.25 4.89
C THR A 35 -13.93 -6.05 3.39
N VAL A 36 -14.72 -6.75 2.58
CA VAL A 36 -14.74 -6.57 1.12
C VAL A 36 -15.16 -5.14 0.74
N THR A 37 -16.04 -4.53 1.55
CA THR A 37 -16.45 -3.14 1.40
C THR A 37 -15.28 -2.20 1.67
N ASP A 38 -14.57 -2.39 2.78
CA ASP A 38 -13.38 -1.58 3.11
C ASP A 38 -12.33 -1.67 2.00
N TYR A 39 -12.06 -2.88 1.51
CA TYR A 39 -11.17 -3.09 0.37
C TYR A 39 -11.59 -2.23 -0.83
N PHE A 40 -12.87 -2.30 -1.21
CA PHE A 40 -13.37 -1.61 -2.39
C PHE A 40 -13.29 -0.09 -2.23
N GLU A 41 -13.71 0.45 -1.09
CA GLU A 41 -13.65 1.89 -0.79
C GLU A 41 -12.20 2.41 -0.78
N TYR A 42 -11.29 1.66 -0.16
CA TYR A 42 -9.87 2.01 -0.18
C TYR A 42 -9.24 1.86 -1.55
N CYS A 43 -9.71 0.96 -2.39
CA CYS A 43 -9.18 0.79 -3.75
C CYS A 43 -9.70 1.88 -4.69
N SER A 44 -11.01 2.17 -4.64
CA SER A 44 -11.68 3.07 -5.58
C SER A 44 -11.42 4.55 -5.30
N ALA A 45 -10.94 4.89 -4.09
CA ALA A 45 -10.58 6.25 -3.71
C ALA A 45 -9.57 6.90 -4.68
N LEU A 46 -10.08 7.79 -5.54
CA LEU A 46 -9.30 8.45 -6.58
C LEU A 46 -8.35 9.50 -5.98
N PRO A 47 -7.06 9.51 -6.37
CA PRO A 47 -6.08 10.47 -5.85
C PRO A 47 -6.25 11.90 -6.40
N GLY A 48 -7.16 12.13 -7.34
CA GLY A 48 -7.42 13.46 -7.88
C GLY A 48 -8.25 13.46 -9.18
N PRO A 49 -8.56 14.64 -9.73
CA PRO A 49 -9.22 14.76 -11.02
C PRO A 49 -8.33 14.18 -12.14
N ASN A 50 -8.92 13.46 -13.10
CA ASN A 50 -8.23 12.72 -14.17
C ASN A 50 -7.42 11.50 -13.71
N ALA A 51 -7.61 11.03 -12.47
CA ALA A 51 -7.10 9.71 -12.11
C ALA A 51 -7.73 8.63 -13.00
N CYS A 52 -6.97 7.56 -13.25
CA CYS A 52 -7.48 6.37 -13.89
C CYS A 52 -8.82 5.93 -13.28
N LEU A 53 -9.75 5.45 -14.11
CA LEU A 53 -10.96 4.79 -13.64
C LEU A 53 -10.59 3.54 -12.85
N SER A 54 -10.65 3.63 -11.52
CA SER A 54 -10.25 2.57 -10.59
C SER A 54 -11.26 1.43 -10.50
N ASP A 55 -12.54 1.74 -10.73
CA ASP A 55 -13.65 0.80 -10.56
C ASP A 55 -13.48 -0.55 -11.31
N PRO A 56 -13.05 -0.62 -12.59
CA PRO A 56 -12.88 -1.91 -13.27
C PRO A 56 -11.84 -2.82 -12.58
N ILE A 57 -10.73 -2.23 -12.12
CA ILE A 57 -9.67 -2.96 -11.41
C ILE A 57 -10.19 -3.37 -10.04
N CYS A 58 -10.69 -2.41 -9.26
CA CYS A 58 -11.14 -2.63 -7.90
C CYS A 58 -12.31 -3.61 -7.81
N ASN A 59 -13.26 -3.55 -8.75
CA ASN A 59 -14.37 -4.49 -8.81
C ASN A 59 -13.91 -5.91 -9.13
N ARG A 60 -12.89 -6.08 -9.97
CA ARG A 60 -12.39 -7.43 -10.27
C ARG A 60 -11.84 -8.10 -9.01
N PHE A 61 -10.98 -7.41 -8.26
CA PHE A 61 -10.50 -7.93 -6.98
C PHE A 61 -11.63 -8.11 -5.95
N LYS A 62 -12.58 -7.16 -5.87
CA LYS A 62 -13.76 -7.28 -4.99
C LYS A 62 -14.55 -8.57 -5.26
N GLN A 63 -14.70 -8.97 -6.52
CA GLN A 63 -15.36 -10.21 -6.90
C GLN A 63 -14.60 -11.43 -6.35
N GLU A 64 -13.29 -11.50 -6.56
CA GLU A 64 -12.44 -12.58 -6.04
C GLU A 64 -12.48 -12.63 -4.48
N LEU A 65 -12.44 -11.46 -3.84
CA LEU A 65 -12.49 -11.32 -2.38
C LEU A 65 -13.87 -11.58 -1.78
N SER A 66 -14.94 -11.69 -2.58
CA SER A 66 -16.27 -12.06 -2.08
C SER A 66 -16.33 -13.52 -1.60
N GLN A 67 -15.46 -14.37 -2.14
CA GLN A 67 -15.30 -15.78 -1.74
C GLN A 67 -13.81 -16.13 -1.66
N PRO A 68 -13.05 -15.52 -0.74
CA PRO A 68 -11.60 -15.64 -0.76
C PRO A 68 -11.17 -17.03 -0.25
N PRO A 69 -10.14 -17.67 -0.86
CA PRO A 69 -9.62 -18.97 -0.42
C PRO A 69 -9.26 -18.96 1.06
N THR A 70 -9.58 -20.01 1.84
CA THR A 70 -9.36 -20.01 3.31
C THR A 70 -7.88 -19.92 3.69
N ALA A 71 -7.00 -20.65 3.01
CA ALA A 71 -5.56 -20.62 3.27
C ALA A 71 -4.93 -19.30 2.81
N LEU A 72 -4.09 -18.69 3.67
CA LEU A 72 -3.37 -17.46 3.35
C LEU A 72 -2.60 -17.54 2.03
N SER A 73 -1.83 -18.62 1.82
CA SER A 73 -1.03 -18.79 0.61
C SER A 73 -1.88 -18.84 -0.66
N ALA A 74 -3.06 -19.48 -0.59
CA ALA A 74 -4.01 -19.52 -1.71
C ALA A 74 -4.63 -18.14 -1.96
N CYS A 75 -4.98 -17.40 -0.90
CA CYS A 75 -5.49 -16.03 -1.00
C CYS A 75 -4.47 -15.09 -1.67
N LEU A 76 -3.21 -15.09 -1.22
CA LEU A 76 -2.14 -14.29 -1.83
C LEU A 76 -1.84 -14.70 -3.28
N THR A 77 -2.00 -15.98 -3.61
CA THR A 77 -1.82 -16.46 -4.98
C THR A 77 -2.95 -16.00 -5.90
N MET A 78 -4.19 -15.98 -5.41
CA MET A 78 -5.33 -15.40 -6.13
C MET A 78 -5.14 -13.89 -6.36
N CYS A 79 -4.65 -13.13 -5.36
CA CYS A 79 -4.34 -11.70 -5.53
C CYS A 79 -3.33 -11.48 -6.66
N ARG A 80 -2.20 -12.21 -6.64
CA ARG A 80 -1.17 -12.13 -7.67
C ARG A 80 -1.70 -12.49 -9.05
N LYS A 81 -2.40 -13.62 -9.18
CA LYS A 81 -3.01 -14.04 -10.45
C LYS A 81 -3.96 -12.99 -11.01
N THR A 82 -4.79 -12.39 -10.16
CA THR A 82 -5.71 -11.32 -10.58
C THR A 82 -4.95 -10.07 -11.04
N GLY A 83 -3.85 -9.73 -10.36
CA GLY A 83 -2.93 -8.68 -10.78
C GLY A 83 -2.32 -8.94 -12.16
N ASP A 84 -1.79 -10.14 -12.37
CA ASP A 84 -1.18 -10.57 -13.63
C ASP A 84 -2.18 -10.53 -14.80
N ASP A 85 -3.41 -11.01 -14.57
CA ASP A 85 -4.49 -11.00 -15.56
C ASP A 85 -4.88 -9.57 -15.98
N LEU A 86 -4.74 -8.60 -15.08
CA LEU A 86 -5.06 -7.19 -15.32
C LEU A 86 -3.86 -6.38 -15.81
N TYR A 87 -2.64 -6.91 -15.71
CA TYR A 87 -1.40 -6.15 -15.93
C TYR A 87 -1.33 -5.56 -17.34
N VAL A 88 -1.45 -6.40 -18.38
CA VAL A 88 -1.29 -5.98 -19.77
C VAL A 88 -2.33 -4.91 -20.16
N ALA A 89 -3.56 -5.08 -19.70
CA ALA A 89 -4.64 -4.13 -19.98
C ALA A 89 -4.44 -2.76 -19.31
N ASN A 90 -3.63 -2.69 -18.25
CA ASN A 90 -3.44 -1.48 -17.44
C ASN A 90 -2.02 -0.89 -17.50
N LEU A 91 -1.13 -1.50 -18.30
CA LEU A 91 0.21 -1.01 -18.57
C LEU A 91 0.22 0.36 -19.25
N THR A 92 -0.65 0.55 -20.25
CA THR A 92 -0.56 1.69 -21.19
C THR A 92 -1.66 2.74 -20.98
N ASN A 93 -2.65 2.48 -20.13
CA ASN A 93 -3.79 3.36 -19.88
C ASN A 93 -3.60 4.27 -18.65
N GLY A 94 -2.40 4.29 -18.05
CA GLY A 94 -2.07 5.10 -16.87
C GLY A 94 -2.64 4.56 -15.56
N CYS A 95 -3.16 3.33 -15.54
CA CYS A 95 -3.78 2.70 -14.37
C CYS A 95 -2.83 1.84 -13.53
N ALA A 96 -1.56 1.70 -13.91
CA ALA A 96 -0.57 0.88 -13.21
C ALA A 96 -0.55 1.14 -11.69
N GLY A 97 -0.52 2.41 -11.26
CA GLY A 97 -0.52 2.74 -9.82
C GLY A 97 -1.80 2.34 -9.08
N ILE A 98 -2.95 2.29 -9.78
CA ILE A 98 -4.19 1.76 -9.20
C ILE A 98 -4.13 0.24 -9.10
N LEU A 99 -3.58 -0.43 -10.11
CA LEU A 99 -3.38 -1.88 -10.09
C LEU A 99 -2.45 -2.30 -8.94
N ASP A 100 -1.33 -1.61 -8.75
CA ASP A 100 -0.38 -1.87 -7.66
C ASP A 100 -1.07 -1.70 -6.30
N ARG A 101 -1.82 -0.60 -6.12
CA ARG A 101 -2.61 -0.36 -4.90
C ARG A 101 -3.66 -1.46 -4.68
N ALA A 102 -4.34 -1.92 -5.72
CA ALA A 102 -5.33 -2.98 -5.63
C ALA A 102 -4.70 -4.30 -5.16
N ILE A 103 -3.53 -4.65 -5.70
CA ILE A 103 -2.75 -5.83 -5.29
C ILE A 103 -2.34 -5.71 -3.82
N ASP A 104 -1.78 -4.57 -3.41
CA ASP A 104 -1.35 -4.33 -2.02
C ASP A 104 -2.51 -4.43 -1.03
N LEU A 105 -3.67 -3.87 -1.38
CA LEU A 105 -4.88 -3.96 -0.55
C LEU A 105 -5.43 -5.39 -0.50
N CYS A 106 -5.32 -6.16 -1.59
CA CYS A 106 -5.72 -7.58 -1.61
C CYS A 106 -4.83 -8.41 -0.68
N ASP A 107 -3.52 -8.18 -0.71
CA ASP A 107 -2.56 -8.80 0.19
C ASP A 107 -2.84 -8.45 1.66
N GLN A 108 -3.14 -7.18 1.94
CA GLN A 108 -3.54 -6.73 3.27
C GLN A 108 -4.83 -7.39 3.74
N PHE A 109 -5.84 -7.49 2.89
CA PHE A 109 -7.09 -8.20 3.18
C PHE A 109 -6.80 -9.65 3.60
N CYS A 110 -6.04 -10.39 2.78
CA CYS A 110 -5.70 -11.78 3.05
C CYS A 110 -4.99 -11.95 4.41
N ARG A 111 -4.00 -11.09 4.70
CA ARG A 111 -3.20 -11.12 5.94
C ARG A 111 -3.95 -10.64 7.17
N ARG A 112 -4.96 -9.78 7.02
CA ARG A 112 -5.82 -9.34 8.13
C ARG A 112 -6.83 -10.43 8.48
N ARG A 113 -7.41 -11.11 7.48
CA ARG A 113 -8.38 -12.20 7.67
C ARG A 113 -7.79 -13.51 8.19
N ASP A 114 -6.63 -13.95 7.68
CA ASP A 114 -5.95 -15.20 8.15
C ASP A 114 -5.66 -15.18 9.66
N ARG A 115 -5.58 -13.96 10.17
CA ARG A 115 -5.21 -13.62 11.51
C ARG A 115 -6.44 -13.44 12.43
N SER A 116 -7.65 -13.45 11.88
CA SER A 116 -8.95 -13.29 12.57
C SER A 116 -9.49 -14.63 13.07
#